data_AF-A0A3C0AZB4-F1
#
_entry.id   AF-A0A3C0AZB4-F1
#
_cell.length_a   1.000
_cell.length_b   1.000
_cell.length_c   1.000
_cell.angle_alpha   90.00
_cell.angle_beta   90.00
_cell.angle_gamma   90.00
#
_symmetry.space_group_name_H-M   'P 1'
#
loop_
_entity.id
_entity.type
_entity.pdbx_description
1 polymer ?
#
loop_
_entity_poly.entity_id
_entity_poly.type
_entity_poly.pdbx_seq_one_letter_code
_entity_poly.pdbx_strand_id
1 'polypeptide(L)'
;MAEAEKRRNLVLSGLEPLIITPESVFVNVGERTNVTGSRKFLRLIKEEKYDEALSIAKEQVEGGAQIIDINMDEGMLDGEYAMTKFLNLIAAEPDISRVPIMIDSSKWDIIEAGLKVVQGKCVVNSISLKEGEEAFIHHAKLIKRYGAAVIVMAFDEVGQADNYERRIEICQRSYNILVNKVNFPPQ
;
A
#
# COMPACT_ATOMS: atom_id res chain seq x y z
N MET A 1 32.23 5.10 -21.06
CA MET A 1 31.83 5.05 -19.64
C MET A 1 30.55 5.84 -19.54
N ALA A 2 29.41 5.19 -19.74
CA ALA A 2 28.11 5.84 -19.64
C ALA A 2 27.80 6.00 -18.15
N GLU A 3 27.56 7.25 -17.77
CA GLU A 3 27.15 7.69 -16.44
C GLU A 3 25.96 6.84 -16.01
N ALA A 4 26.17 5.96 -15.02
CA ALA A 4 25.08 5.22 -14.40
C ALA A 4 24.18 6.28 -13.75
N GLU A 5 23.08 6.59 -14.42
CA GLU A 5 22.04 7.49 -13.93
C GLU A 5 21.77 7.11 -12.47
N LYS A 6 22.05 8.05 -11.54
CA LYS A 6 22.00 7.82 -10.10
C LYS A 6 20.60 7.31 -9.76
N ARG A 7 20.43 5.99 -9.64
CA ARG A 7 19.13 5.37 -9.33
C ARG A 7 18.60 6.04 -8.08
N ARG A 8 17.44 6.67 -8.18
CA ARG A 8 16.80 7.31 -7.03
C ARG A 8 16.36 6.20 -6.07
N ASN A 9 16.47 6.45 -4.77
CA ASN A 9 16.02 5.52 -3.74
C ASN A 9 14.48 5.56 -3.62
N LEU A 10 13.87 4.44 -3.23
CA LEU A 10 12.47 4.46 -2.80
C LEU A 10 12.41 5.16 -1.45
N VAL A 11 11.75 6.32 -1.43
CA VAL A 11 11.50 7.07 -0.19
C VAL A 11 10.01 6.97 0.12
N LEU A 12 9.71 6.52 1.33
CA LEU A 12 8.40 6.50 1.96
C LEU A 12 8.47 7.34 3.24
N SER A 13 7.32 7.68 3.83
CA SER A 13 7.32 8.41 5.10
C SER A 13 6.04 8.17 5.88
N GLY A 14 6.18 7.94 7.18
CA GLY A 14 5.17 8.34 8.16
C GLY A 14 5.51 9.76 8.63
N LEU A 15 5.62 9.96 9.94
CA LEU A 15 6.29 11.13 10.52
C LEU A 15 7.81 11.11 10.30
N GLU A 16 8.39 9.91 10.20
CA GLU A 16 9.81 9.70 9.92
C GLU A 16 10.01 9.14 8.50
N PRO A 17 11.09 9.51 7.80
CA PRO A 17 11.37 8.98 6.48
C PRO A 17 11.87 7.53 6.56
N LEU A 18 11.36 6.68 5.68
CA LEU A 18 11.91 5.37 5.37
C LEU A 18 12.57 5.42 3.99
N ILE A 19 13.90 5.35 3.96
CA ILE A 19 14.70 5.39 2.72
C ILE A 19 15.19 3.98 2.43
N ILE A 20 14.69 3.39 1.35
CA ILE A 20 15.07 2.05 0.89
C ILE A 20 16.12 2.21 -0.22
N THR A 21 17.30 1.69 0.06
CA THR A 21 18.51 1.77 -0.77
C THR A 21 18.92 0.38 -1.25
N PRO A 22 19.80 0.26 -2.26
CA PRO A 22 20.36 -1.03 -2.66
C PRO A 22 21.08 -1.78 -1.52
N GLU A 23 21.57 -1.07 -0.50
CA GLU A 23 22.24 -1.62 0.67
C GLU A 23 21.28 -1.95 1.83
N SER A 24 20.01 -1.56 1.72
CA SER A 24 18.99 -1.86 2.73
C SER A 24 18.74 -3.37 2.81
N VAL A 25 18.51 -3.86 4.03
CA VAL A 25 18.04 -5.23 4.25
C VAL A 25 16.54 -5.35 3.93
N PHE A 26 15.97 -6.54 4.19
CA PHE A 26 14.55 -6.78 4.03
C PHE A 26 13.69 -5.79 4.82
N VAL A 27 12.68 -5.22 4.17
CA VAL A 27 11.71 -4.29 4.78
C VAL A 27 10.51 -5.08 5.25
N ASN A 28 10.30 -5.14 6.57
CA ASN A 28 9.16 -5.86 7.14
C ASN A 28 7.87 -5.03 7.04
N VAL A 29 6.82 -5.62 6.48
CA VAL A 29 5.47 -5.05 6.44
C VAL A 29 4.59 -5.78 7.46
N GLY A 30 4.00 -5.05 8.41
CA GLY A 30 3.11 -5.62 9.42
C GLY A 30 1.73 -5.94 8.83
N GLU A 31 1.34 -7.22 8.85
CA GLU A 31 0.13 -7.76 8.22
C GLU A 31 -1.10 -7.91 9.15
N ARG A 32 -0.96 -7.73 10.47
CA ARG A 32 -1.98 -8.11 11.46
C ARG A 32 -3.17 -7.14 11.53
N THR A 33 -3.04 -5.96 10.93
CA THR A 33 -4.04 -4.89 10.79
C THR A 33 -4.91 -5.09 9.55
N ASN A 34 -5.28 -6.35 9.30
CA ASN A 34 -6.04 -6.79 8.14
C ASN A 34 -7.31 -7.53 8.59
N VAL A 35 -8.49 -7.00 8.26
CA VAL A 35 -9.77 -7.59 8.68
C VAL A 35 -10.04 -8.96 8.05
N THR A 36 -9.50 -9.24 6.87
CA THR A 36 -9.61 -10.54 6.21
C THR A 36 -8.62 -11.56 6.82
N GLY A 37 -7.40 -11.14 7.14
CA GLY A 37 -6.32 -11.99 7.62
C GLY A 37 -6.28 -12.21 9.14
N SER A 38 -6.86 -11.31 9.93
CA SER A 38 -6.76 -11.31 11.39
C SER A 38 -8.13 -11.33 12.07
N ARG A 39 -8.54 -12.51 12.57
CA ARG A 39 -9.79 -12.68 13.35
C ARG A 39 -9.88 -11.74 14.54
N LYS A 40 -8.75 -11.46 15.21
CA LYS A 40 -8.70 -10.52 16.34
C LYS A 40 -9.00 -9.10 15.84
N PHE A 41 -8.32 -8.64 14.79
CA PHE A 41 -8.51 -7.29 14.26
C PHE A 41 -9.93 -7.08 13.71
N LEU A 42 -10.44 -8.03 12.93
CA LEU A 42 -11.83 -8.03 12.46
C LEU A 42 -12.85 -7.80 13.57
N ARG A 43 -12.72 -8.57 14.67
CA ARG A 43 -13.61 -8.44 15.83
C ARG A 43 -13.51 -7.04 16.44
N LEU A 44 -12.30 -6.52 16.63
CA LEU A 44 -12.10 -5.21 17.25
C LEU A 44 -12.68 -4.07 16.39
N ILE A 45 -12.51 -4.13 15.07
CA ILE A 45 -13.11 -3.14 14.16
C ILE A 45 -14.64 -3.23 14.18
N LYS A 46 -15.22 -4.45 14.13
CA LYS A 46 -16.68 -4.65 14.20
C LYS A 46 -17.30 -4.23 15.53
N GLU A 47 -16.58 -4.41 16.63
CA GLU A 47 -17.00 -4.00 17.98
C GLU A 47 -16.61 -2.54 18.31
N GLU A 48 -16.06 -1.79 17.35
CA GLU A 48 -15.57 -0.41 17.52
C GLU A 48 -14.55 -0.23 18.67
N LYS A 49 -13.78 -1.27 18.97
CA LYS A 49 -12.72 -1.28 19.98
C LYS A 49 -11.41 -0.78 19.40
N TYR A 50 -11.40 0.49 18.99
CA TYR A 50 -10.28 1.08 18.25
C TYR A 50 -8.98 1.18 19.07
N ASP A 51 -9.05 1.41 20.39
CA ASP A 51 -7.85 1.46 21.25
C ASP A 51 -7.10 0.12 21.26
N GLU A 52 -7.84 -1.00 21.36
CA GLU A 52 -7.27 -2.34 21.25
C GLU A 52 -6.76 -2.63 19.83
N ALA A 53 -7.42 -2.08 18.79
CA ALA A 53 -7.00 -2.24 17.41
C ALA A 53 -5.70 -1.48 17.10
N LEU A 54 -5.56 -0.25 17.62
CA LEU A 54 -4.32 0.54 17.56
C LEU A 54 -3.18 -0.19 18.27
N SER A 55 -3.47 -0.88 19.37
CA SER A 55 -2.46 -1.68 20.09
C SER A 55 -1.86 -2.78 19.19
N ILE A 56 -2.64 -3.38 18.28
CA ILE A 56 -2.10 -4.35 17.30
C ILE A 56 -1.13 -3.66 16.32
N ALA A 57 -1.45 -2.47 15.84
CA ALA A 57 -0.54 -1.70 14.97
C ALA A 57 0.76 -1.34 15.71
N LYS A 58 0.64 -0.85 16.95
CA LYS A 58 1.77 -0.51 17.81
C LYS A 58 2.67 -1.71 18.11
N GLU A 59 2.11 -2.85 18.50
CA GLU A 59 2.84 -4.10 18.72
C GLU A 59 3.68 -4.51 17.50
N GLN A 60 3.17 -4.29 16.28
CA GLN A 60 3.91 -4.61 15.06
C GLN A 60 5.09 -3.66 14.84
N VAL A 61 4.90 -2.36 15.05
CA VAL A 61 5.97 -1.37 14.96
C VAL A 61 7.06 -1.63 16.00
N GLU A 62 6.68 -1.92 17.24
CA GLU A 62 7.61 -2.32 18.31
C GLU A 62 8.31 -3.66 18.01
N GLY A 63 7.61 -4.57 17.33
CA GLY A 63 8.14 -5.84 16.83
C GLY A 63 9.05 -5.73 15.60
N GLY A 64 9.30 -4.51 15.09
CA GLY A 64 10.24 -4.26 13.99
C GLY A 64 9.60 -4.12 12.60
N ALA A 65 8.28 -4.02 12.50
CA ALA A 65 7.62 -3.64 11.26
C ALA A 65 8.04 -2.21 10.86
N GLN A 66 8.47 -2.06 9.61
CA GLN A 66 8.92 -0.79 9.04
C GLN A 66 7.82 -0.11 8.21
N ILE A 67 6.77 -0.86 7.85
CA ILE A 67 5.55 -0.38 7.20
C ILE A 67 4.39 -1.12 7.86
N ILE A 68 3.23 -0.49 8.02
CA ILE A 68 2.01 -1.15 8.49
C ILE A 68 1.00 -1.25 7.35
N ASP A 69 0.57 -2.46 7.04
CA ASP A 69 -0.49 -2.75 6.07
C ASP A 69 -1.86 -2.65 6.74
N ILE A 70 -2.79 -1.93 6.13
CA ILE A 70 -4.12 -1.71 6.68
C ILE A 70 -5.14 -2.13 5.64
N ASN A 71 -5.91 -3.15 5.99
CA ASN A 71 -6.97 -3.68 5.15
C ASN A 71 -8.31 -3.66 5.89
N MET A 72 -9.31 -3.04 5.27
CA MET A 72 -10.68 -2.90 5.77
C MET A 72 -11.72 -3.55 4.85
N ASP A 73 -11.31 -4.45 3.96
CA ASP A 73 -12.18 -5.17 3.05
C ASP A 73 -12.93 -6.30 3.77
N GLU A 74 -14.14 -5.99 4.21
CA GLU A 74 -15.07 -6.95 4.80
C GLU A 74 -16.49 -6.62 4.36
N GLY A 75 -17.24 -7.63 3.89
CA GLY A 75 -18.57 -7.41 3.28
C GLY A 75 -19.62 -6.77 4.19
N MET A 76 -19.41 -6.76 5.50
CA MET A 76 -20.31 -6.14 6.49
C MET A 76 -19.80 -4.79 7.01
N LEU A 77 -18.67 -4.28 6.51
CA LEU A 77 -18.12 -2.98 6.91
C LEU A 77 -18.33 -1.94 5.80
N ASP A 78 -18.58 -0.70 6.23
CA ASP A 78 -18.32 0.47 5.38
C ASP A 78 -16.79 0.67 5.33
N GLY A 79 -16.17 0.17 4.25
CA GLY A 79 -14.72 0.16 4.10
C GLY A 79 -14.11 1.55 3.97
N GLU A 80 -14.78 2.49 3.30
CA GLU A 80 -14.30 3.87 3.17
C GLU A 80 -14.28 4.56 4.53
N TYR A 81 -15.36 4.42 5.30
CA TYR A 81 -15.44 4.95 6.65
C TYR A 81 -14.43 4.28 7.59
N ALA A 82 -14.34 2.95 7.59
CA ALA A 82 -13.44 2.20 8.46
C ALA A 82 -11.96 2.53 8.18
N MET A 83 -11.57 2.57 6.90
CA MET A 83 -10.21 2.97 6.49
C MET A 83 -9.90 4.39 6.95
N THR A 84 -10.77 5.34 6.63
CA THR A 84 -10.59 6.76 6.99
C THR A 84 -10.50 6.96 8.50
N LYS A 85 -11.39 6.33 9.26
CA LYS A 85 -11.41 6.43 10.73
C LYS A 85 -10.14 5.86 11.34
N PHE A 86 -9.72 4.67 10.92
CA PHE A 86 -8.55 4.02 11.50
C PHE A 86 -7.25 4.75 11.16
N LEU A 87 -7.10 5.26 9.92
CA LEU A 87 -5.94 6.08 9.54
C LEU A 87 -5.85 7.39 10.33
N ASN A 88 -6.97 8.07 10.56
CA ASN A 88 -7.01 9.27 11.40
C ASN A 88 -6.61 8.99 12.86
N LEU A 89 -7.02 7.83 13.39
CA LEU A 89 -6.63 7.41 14.73
C LEU A 89 -5.14 7.07 14.81
N ILE A 90 -4.59 6.40 13.80
CA ILE A 90 -3.14 6.14 13.71
C ILE A 90 -2.36 7.45 13.67
N ALA A 91 -2.83 8.45 12.93
CA ALA A 91 -2.19 9.76 12.86
C ALA A 91 -2.11 10.47 14.23
N ALA A 92 -3.01 10.13 15.17
CA ALA A 92 -2.99 10.65 16.53
C ALA A 92 -2.02 9.90 17.46
N GLU A 93 -1.44 8.78 17.03
CA GLU A 93 -0.53 7.94 17.80
C GLU A 93 0.90 8.00 17.22
N PRO A 94 1.82 8.81 17.79
CA PRO A 94 3.17 9.02 17.25
C PRO A 94 4.00 7.72 17.12
N ASP A 95 3.83 6.79 18.05
CA ASP A 95 4.55 5.52 18.06
C ASP A 95 4.24 4.65 16.83
N ILE A 96 3.04 4.82 16.27
CA ILE A 96 2.55 4.10 15.09
C ILE A 96 2.82 4.94 13.83
N SER A 97 2.40 6.21 13.84
CA SER A 97 2.47 7.10 12.67
C SER A 97 3.89 7.47 12.24
N ARG A 98 4.93 7.15 13.04
CA ARG A 98 6.33 7.30 12.62
C ARG A 98 6.70 6.47 11.40
N VAL A 99 6.08 5.29 11.19
CA VAL A 99 6.34 4.44 10.02
C VAL A 99 5.33 4.69 8.88
N PRO A 100 5.71 4.47 7.60
CA PRO A 100 4.77 4.57 6.49
C PRO A 100 3.62 3.57 6.59
N ILE A 101 2.49 3.94 5.98
CA ILE A 101 1.30 3.09 5.86
C ILE A 101 1.20 2.50 4.46
N MET A 102 0.79 1.24 4.39
CA MET A 102 0.33 0.58 3.17
C MET A 102 -1.20 0.47 3.22
N ILE A 103 -1.88 1.15 2.30
CA ILE A 103 -3.34 1.15 2.19
C ILE A 103 -3.72 -0.05 1.33
N ASP A 104 -4.32 -1.07 1.95
CA ASP A 104 -4.70 -2.33 1.31
C ASP A 104 -6.21 -2.44 1.09
N SER A 105 -6.61 -2.50 -0.18
CA SER A 105 -7.99 -2.77 -0.57
C SER A 105 -8.06 -3.23 -2.04
N SER A 106 -9.07 -4.04 -2.31
CA SER A 106 -9.50 -4.42 -3.66
C SER A 106 -10.39 -3.37 -4.34
N LYS A 107 -10.83 -2.32 -3.61
CA LYS A 107 -11.73 -1.28 -4.11
C LYS A 107 -11.03 0.06 -4.17
N TRP A 108 -11.03 0.69 -5.35
CA TRP A 108 -10.38 1.98 -5.56
C TRP A 108 -10.91 3.08 -4.62
N ASP A 109 -12.22 3.14 -4.38
CA ASP A 109 -12.81 4.20 -3.54
C ASP A 109 -12.28 4.15 -2.10
N ILE A 110 -12.00 2.96 -1.55
CA ILE A 110 -11.39 2.78 -0.22
C ILE A 110 -9.92 3.23 -0.24
N ILE A 111 -9.16 2.86 -1.28
CA ILE A 111 -7.78 3.32 -1.47
C ILE A 111 -7.74 4.85 -1.51
N GLU A 112 -8.61 5.46 -2.31
CA GLU A 112 -8.63 6.91 -2.49
C GLU A 112 -9.11 7.64 -1.23
N ALA A 113 -10.07 7.08 -0.48
CA ALA A 113 -10.45 7.61 0.83
C ALA A 113 -9.25 7.62 1.78
N GLY A 114 -8.46 6.54 1.81
CA GLY A 114 -7.23 6.47 2.60
C GLY A 114 -6.16 7.47 2.15
N LEU A 115 -5.92 7.59 0.85
CA LEU A 115 -4.95 8.53 0.26
C LEU A 115 -5.25 9.99 0.61
N LYS A 116 -6.52 10.35 0.79
CA LYS A 116 -6.94 11.71 1.17
C LYS A 116 -6.61 12.08 2.62
N VAL A 117 -6.44 11.11 3.50
CA VAL A 117 -6.25 11.36 4.94
C VAL A 117 -4.90 10.88 5.50
N VAL A 118 -4.23 9.96 4.81
CA VAL A 118 -2.92 9.47 5.24
C VAL A 118 -1.88 10.60 5.20
N GLN A 119 -1.10 10.73 6.28
CA GLN A 119 0.02 11.64 6.32
C GLN A 119 1.31 10.94 5.85
N GLY A 120 2.15 11.68 5.14
CA GLY A 120 3.41 11.18 4.62
C GLY A 120 3.24 10.44 3.28
N LYS A 121 4.31 9.81 2.82
CA LYS A 121 4.31 9.06 1.56
C LYS A 121 4.04 7.59 1.83
N CYS A 122 2.80 7.18 1.56
CA CYS A 122 2.29 5.84 1.77
C CYS A 122 2.54 4.91 0.56
N VAL A 123 2.12 3.66 0.69
CA VAL A 123 2.08 2.65 -0.38
C VAL A 123 0.63 2.29 -0.67
N VAL A 124 0.25 2.24 -1.95
CA VAL A 124 -1.04 1.68 -2.38
C VAL A 124 -0.88 0.19 -2.64
N ASN A 125 -1.68 -0.62 -1.97
CA ASN A 125 -1.81 -2.06 -2.18
C ASN A 125 -3.26 -2.35 -2.63
N SER A 126 -3.55 -2.51 -3.91
CA SER A 126 -2.65 -2.50 -5.06
C SER A 126 -3.42 -2.05 -6.31
N ILE A 127 -2.73 -1.94 -7.45
CA ILE A 127 -3.37 -1.86 -8.77
C ILE A 127 -2.95 -3.05 -9.64
N SER A 128 -3.73 -3.33 -10.68
CA SER A 128 -3.44 -4.41 -11.63
C SER A 128 -4.08 -4.14 -12.98
N LEU A 129 -3.75 -4.97 -13.98
CA LEU A 129 -4.33 -4.92 -15.32
C LEU A 129 -5.65 -5.69 -15.43
N LYS A 130 -6.21 -6.19 -14.31
CA LYS A 130 -7.45 -6.98 -14.26
C LYS A 130 -8.62 -6.35 -15.00
N GLU A 131 -8.79 -5.04 -14.84
CA GLU A 131 -9.88 -4.25 -15.45
C GLU A 131 -9.46 -3.60 -16.78
N GLY A 132 -8.30 -4.01 -17.30
CA GLY A 132 -7.71 -3.47 -18.52
C GLY A 132 -6.77 -2.29 -18.29
N GLU A 133 -6.08 -1.93 -19.37
CA GLU A 133 -5.04 -0.91 -19.36
C GLU A 133 -5.54 0.50 -19.05
N GLU A 134 -6.76 0.87 -19.49
CA GLU A 134 -7.30 2.22 -19.25
C GLU A 134 -7.52 2.48 -17.75
N ALA A 135 -8.12 1.52 -17.04
CA ALA A 135 -8.33 1.60 -15.59
C ALA A 135 -6.99 1.64 -14.84
N PHE A 136 -6.03 0.79 -15.24
CA PHE A 136 -4.69 0.77 -14.67
C PHE A 136 -3.97 2.13 -14.82
N ILE A 137 -4.02 2.73 -16.01
CA ILE A 137 -3.44 4.07 -16.29
C ILE A 137 -4.15 5.15 -15.46
N HIS A 138 -5.48 5.07 -15.35
CA HIS A 138 -6.26 6.02 -14.57
C HIS A 138 -5.84 6.02 -13.10
N HIS A 139 -5.86 4.85 -12.45
CA HIS A 139 -5.44 4.70 -11.06
C HIS A 139 -3.96 5.09 -10.88
N ALA A 140 -3.05 4.65 -11.76
CA ALA A 140 -1.64 5.03 -11.67
C ALA A 140 -1.41 6.55 -11.73
N LYS A 141 -2.17 7.28 -12.56
CA LYS A 141 -2.11 8.74 -12.61
C LYS A 141 -2.60 9.40 -11.33
N LEU A 142 -3.66 8.85 -10.70
CA LEU A 142 -4.16 9.34 -9.41
C LEU A 142 -3.16 9.08 -8.29
N ILE A 143 -2.63 7.86 -8.18
CA ILE A 143 -1.58 7.52 -7.20
C ILE A 143 -0.39 8.46 -7.34
N LYS A 144 0.08 8.69 -8.57
CA LYS A 144 1.17 9.62 -8.86
C LYS A 144 0.85 11.05 -8.41
N ARG A 145 -0.39 11.49 -8.57
CA ARG A 145 -0.87 12.81 -8.13
C ARG A 145 -0.87 12.94 -6.61
N TYR A 146 -1.29 11.90 -5.89
CA TYR A 146 -1.20 11.84 -4.42
C TYR A 146 0.25 11.68 -3.94
N GLY A 147 1.17 11.25 -4.80
CA GLY A 147 2.59 11.10 -4.49
C GLY A 147 2.94 9.80 -3.76
N ALA A 148 2.03 8.82 -3.76
CA ALA A 148 2.21 7.52 -3.12
C ALA A 148 3.08 6.57 -3.96
N ALA A 149 3.68 5.58 -3.31
CA ALA A 149 4.22 4.39 -3.97
C ALA A 149 3.10 3.39 -4.28
N VAL A 150 3.38 2.36 -5.08
CA VAL A 150 2.36 1.41 -5.52
C VAL A 150 2.88 -0.01 -5.64
N ILE A 151 2.10 -0.96 -5.14
CA ILE A 151 2.21 -2.38 -5.45
C ILE A 151 1.42 -2.65 -6.73
N VAL A 152 2.07 -3.32 -7.67
CA VAL A 152 1.42 -3.81 -8.88
C VAL A 152 1.29 -5.33 -8.80
N MET A 153 0.05 -5.81 -8.81
CA MET A 153 -0.20 -7.25 -8.82
C MET A 153 0.05 -7.82 -10.22
N ALA A 154 0.63 -9.02 -10.27
CA ALA A 154 0.72 -9.82 -11.50
C ALA A 154 -0.65 -10.44 -11.83
N PHE A 155 -1.61 -9.58 -12.17
CA PHE A 155 -2.97 -9.93 -12.55
C PHE A 155 -3.36 -9.05 -13.74
N ASP A 156 -3.82 -9.65 -14.83
CA ASP A 156 -4.27 -8.95 -16.04
C ASP A 156 -5.68 -9.40 -16.47
N GLU A 157 -6.09 -9.00 -17.67
CA GLU A 157 -7.41 -9.29 -18.24
C GLU A 157 -7.68 -10.80 -18.40
N VAL A 158 -6.64 -11.63 -18.41
CA VAL A 158 -6.71 -13.10 -18.55
C VAL A 158 -6.67 -13.81 -17.19
N GLY A 159 -6.35 -13.08 -16.11
CA GLY A 159 -6.37 -13.60 -14.74
C GLY A 159 -5.07 -13.38 -13.98
N GLN A 160 -4.96 -14.05 -12.84
CA GLN A 160 -3.77 -14.02 -12.00
C GLN A 160 -2.65 -14.85 -12.63
N ALA A 161 -1.41 -14.33 -12.61
CA ALA A 161 -0.25 -15.10 -13.03
C ALA A 161 0.05 -16.24 -12.05
N ASP A 162 -0.11 -17.47 -12.53
CA ASP A 162 0.12 -18.70 -11.77
C ASP A 162 1.53 -19.29 -12.00
N ASN A 163 2.20 -18.93 -13.10
CA ASN A 163 3.53 -19.40 -13.48
C ASN A 163 4.55 -18.25 -13.65
N TYR A 164 5.82 -18.62 -13.80
CA TYR A 164 6.95 -17.69 -13.86
C TYR A 164 6.91 -16.79 -15.08
N GLU A 165 6.59 -17.36 -16.24
CA GLU A 165 6.54 -16.67 -17.53
C GLU A 165 5.45 -15.59 -17.51
N ARG A 166 4.26 -15.93 -17.00
CA ARG A 166 3.16 -14.98 -16.84
C ARG A 166 3.48 -13.87 -15.85
N ARG A 167 4.21 -14.15 -14.77
CA ARG A 167 4.66 -13.10 -13.83
C ARG A 167 5.57 -12.10 -14.54
N ILE A 168 6.54 -12.57 -15.33
CA ILE A 168 7.42 -11.69 -16.10
C ILE A 168 6.62 -10.85 -17.10
N GLU A 169 5.75 -11.50 -17.88
CA GLU A 169 4.95 -10.85 -18.92
C GLU A 169 4.14 -9.68 -18.35
N ILE A 170 3.35 -9.95 -17.30
CA ILE A 170 2.47 -8.94 -16.69
C ILE A 170 3.30 -7.84 -16.04
N CYS A 171 4.35 -8.18 -15.27
CA CYS A 171 5.20 -7.18 -14.63
C CYS A 171 5.91 -6.28 -15.66
N GLN A 172 6.41 -6.85 -16.76
CA GLN A 172 7.07 -6.10 -17.83
C GLN A 172 6.09 -5.16 -18.55
N ARG A 173 4.88 -5.65 -18.86
CA ARG A 173 3.81 -4.83 -19.45
C ARG A 173 3.43 -3.67 -18.53
N SER A 174 3.16 -3.96 -17.26
CA SER A 174 2.83 -2.97 -16.25
C SER A 174 3.93 -1.92 -16.07
N TYR A 175 5.20 -2.36 -16.00
CA TYR A 175 6.35 -1.44 -15.93
C TYR A 175 6.41 -0.52 -17.15
N ASN A 176 6.26 -1.06 -18.36
CA ASN A 176 6.27 -0.27 -19.59
C ASN A 176 5.14 0.77 -19.61
N ILE A 177 3.95 0.42 -19.12
CA ILE A 177 2.83 1.37 -19.03
C ILE A 177 3.12 2.45 -17.99
N LEU A 178 3.56 2.07 -16.79
CA LEU A 178 3.87 3.01 -15.71
C LEU A 178 4.97 3.99 -16.11
N VAL A 179 6.11 3.48 -16.57
CA VAL A 179 7.29 4.31 -16.84
C VAL A 179 7.14 5.07 -18.15
N ASN A 180 6.74 4.41 -19.24
CA ASN A 180 6.77 5.05 -20.57
C ASN A 180 5.50 5.84 -20.91
N LYS A 181 4.34 5.47 -20.34
CA LYS A 181 3.05 6.15 -20.63
C LYS A 181 2.63 7.08 -19.50
N VAL A 182 2.75 6.65 -18.23
CA VAL A 182 2.34 7.44 -17.06
C VAL A 182 3.48 8.33 -16.53
N ASN A 183 4.73 8.08 -16.96
CA ASN A 183 5.94 8.69 -16.41
C ASN A 183 6.03 8.52 -14.89
N PHE A 184 5.60 7.37 -14.39
CA PHE A 184 5.68 6.99 -12.98
C PHE A 184 7.14 6.67 -12.65
N PRO A 185 7.71 7.19 -11.54
CA PRO A 185 9.09 6.88 -11.18
C PRO A 185 9.28 5.38 -10.91
N PRO A 186 10.34 4.74 -11.43
CA PRO A 186 10.53 3.29 -11.32
C PRO A 186 11.04 2.82 -9.95
N GLN A 187 11.57 3.73 -9.11
CA GLN A 187 11.97 3.44 -7.74
C GLN A 187 10.78 3.45 -6.78
#